data_AF-A0A117RST4-F1
#
_entry.id   AF-A0A117RST4-F1
#
_cell.length_a   1.000
_cell.length_b   1.000
_cell.length_c   1.000
_cell.angle_alpha   90.00
_cell.angle_beta   90.00
_cell.angle_gamma   90.00
#
_symmetry.space_group_name_H-M   'P 1'
#
loop_
_entity.id
_entity.type
_entity.pdbx_description
1 polymer ?
#
loop_
_entity_poly.entity_id
_entity_poly.type
_entity_poly.pdbx_seq_one_letter_code
_entity_poly.pdbx_strand_id
1 'polypeptide(L)'
;MAVALTAAAVPSTAAALSRTPGPGRAAGIPVAGRGESARLGYQKAVVVQVMRGVFERGDTSVVDRFVRPDYIQHSPLAPDGAEALKAFGSAFRGQYPDARFDIRRVISEGDLVLVHSHVVLTPGTRGIAVFDIFRFQGGRIAEHWDVVQDVPATTANGNDMFSTLSRPQTEAPGPARLTEYNKKLVTAFVEQYLVKKDLSAIDTYVGPEYHQHNPYIPDGVAGAKAGLGAYYAQFPQLVAAPKRVIAEGDLVAVHSHTVNVPGERGQAVVDLFRVRGGRIVEHWDVVQDVPETSANDNTMF
;
A
#
# COMPACT_ATOMS: atom_id res chain seq x y z
N MET A 1 -55.20 6.07 -49.95
CA MET A 1 -55.97 5.61 -48.78
C MET A 1 -55.53 6.48 -47.60
N ALA A 2 -56.28 7.50 -47.15
CA ALA A 2 -57.55 7.43 -46.38
C ALA A 2 -57.28 6.85 -44.97
N VAL A 3 -57.56 7.44 -43.80
CA VAL A 3 -58.52 8.44 -43.29
C VAL A 3 -57.95 8.92 -41.93
N ALA A 4 -57.77 10.22 -41.68
CA ALA A 4 -58.57 11.18 -40.87
C ALA A 4 -58.58 11.05 -39.32
N LEU A 5 -58.58 12.23 -38.70
CA LEU A 5 -58.48 12.64 -37.29
C LEU A 5 -59.62 12.16 -36.38
N THR A 6 -59.36 12.17 -35.07
CA THR A 6 -60.30 12.78 -34.10
C THR A 6 -59.57 13.61 -33.03
N ALA A 7 -60.12 14.79 -32.78
CA ALA A 7 -59.65 15.87 -31.90
C ALA A 7 -60.47 15.94 -30.59
N ALA A 8 -59.97 16.71 -29.61
CA ALA A 8 -60.68 17.58 -28.64
C ALA A 8 -59.98 17.53 -27.27
N ALA A 9 -59.93 18.54 -26.41
CA ALA A 9 -60.11 20.00 -26.44
C ALA A 9 -59.73 20.45 -25.01
N VAL A 10 -59.12 21.63 -24.87
CA VAL A 10 -58.73 22.24 -23.58
C VAL A 10 -59.74 23.34 -23.23
N PRO A 11 -59.92 23.69 -21.95
CA PRO A 11 -59.90 25.12 -21.57
C PRO A 11 -59.07 25.36 -20.28
N SER A 12 -58.13 26.33 -20.30
CA SER A 12 -58.26 27.72 -19.78
C SER A 12 -58.01 27.77 -18.25
N THR A 13 -57.10 28.56 -17.68
CA THR A 13 -56.93 30.02 -17.78
C THR A 13 -55.55 30.53 -17.27
N ALA A 14 -55.06 31.56 -17.97
CA ALA A 14 -54.39 32.80 -17.53
C ALA A 14 -53.17 32.86 -16.56
N ALA A 15 -52.10 33.48 -17.09
CA ALA A 15 -51.28 34.59 -16.55
C ALA A 15 -50.37 34.33 -15.31
N ALA A 16 -49.18 34.92 -15.10
CA ALA A 16 -48.38 35.94 -15.78
C ALA A 16 -46.91 35.88 -15.30
N LEU A 17 -46.03 36.45 -16.13
CA LEU A 17 -44.78 37.16 -15.80
C LEU A 17 -43.56 36.44 -15.20
N SER A 18 -42.48 36.62 -15.96
CA SER A 18 -41.07 36.32 -15.74
C SER A 18 -40.48 36.83 -14.42
N ARG A 19 -39.67 35.98 -13.77
CA ARG A 19 -38.56 36.40 -12.91
C ARG A 19 -37.32 35.57 -13.25
N THR A 20 -36.24 36.27 -13.60
CA THR A 20 -34.89 35.73 -13.79
C THR A 20 -34.39 35.02 -12.53
N PRO A 21 -33.75 33.84 -12.61
CA PRO A 21 -33.11 33.23 -11.45
C PRO A 21 -31.79 33.94 -11.15
N GLY A 22 -31.62 34.37 -9.90
CA GLY A 22 -30.33 34.83 -9.37
C GLY A 22 -29.30 33.70 -9.25
N PRO A 23 -28.04 34.04 -8.94
CA PRO A 23 -26.94 33.07 -8.98
C PRO A 23 -27.13 32.01 -7.90
N GLY A 24 -27.39 30.77 -8.35
CA GLY A 24 -27.49 29.60 -7.50
C GLY A 24 -26.14 29.32 -6.84
N ARG A 25 -26.17 29.27 -5.49
CA ARG A 25 -25.11 28.82 -4.60
C ARG A 25 -24.47 27.54 -5.16
N ALA A 26 -23.20 27.61 -5.56
CA ALA A 26 -22.42 26.42 -5.87
C ALA A 26 -22.43 25.49 -4.64
N ALA A 27 -22.87 24.26 -4.84
CA ALA A 27 -22.79 23.21 -3.83
C ALA A 27 -21.31 23.02 -3.45
N GLY A 28 -20.95 23.46 -2.23
CA GLY A 28 -19.59 23.34 -1.74
C GLY A 28 -19.20 21.88 -1.59
N ILE A 29 -18.06 21.49 -2.17
CA ILE A 29 -17.39 20.23 -1.84
C ILE A 29 -17.22 20.18 -0.31
N PRO A 30 -17.61 19.09 0.37
CA PRO A 30 -17.56 18.99 1.83
C PRO A 30 -16.15 19.31 2.34
N VAL A 31 -16.08 20.29 3.25
CA VAL A 31 -14.82 20.81 3.83
C VAL A 31 -14.05 19.71 4.57
N ALA A 32 -14.75 18.71 5.14
CA ALA A 32 -14.14 17.56 5.80
C ALA A 32 -13.22 16.74 4.88
N GLY A 33 -13.62 16.49 3.63
CA GLY A 33 -12.82 15.70 2.67
C GLY A 33 -11.55 16.42 2.20
N ARG A 34 -11.55 17.76 2.19
CA ARG A 34 -10.35 18.56 1.88
C ARG A 34 -9.35 18.53 3.03
N GLY A 35 -9.82 18.58 4.28
CA GLY A 35 -8.97 18.47 5.47
C GLY A 35 -8.28 17.10 5.55
N GLU A 36 -9.02 16.02 5.26
CA GLU A 36 -8.47 14.67 5.23
C GLU A 36 -7.45 14.47 4.12
N SER A 37 -7.77 14.85 2.88
CA SER A 37 -6.82 14.72 1.77
C SER A 37 -5.53 15.53 2.02
N ALA A 38 -5.63 16.73 2.59
CA ALA A 38 -4.47 17.52 2.98
C ALA A 38 -3.66 16.85 4.10
N ARG A 39 -4.34 16.24 5.09
CA ARG A 39 -3.71 15.50 6.19
C ARG A 39 -2.95 14.28 5.69
N LEU A 40 -3.55 13.45 4.83
CA LEU A 40 -2.90 12.29 4.22
C LEU A 40 -1.72 12.73 3.34
N GLY A 41 -1.89 13.79 2.55
CA GLY A 41 -0.81 14.39 1.75
C GLY A 41 0.37 14.86 2.61
N TYR A 42 0.09 15.51 3.75
CA TYR A 42 1.12 15.91 4.72
C TYR A 42 1.85 14.70 5.31
N GLN A 43 1.14 13.66 5.74
CA GLN A 43 1.76 12.46 6.32
C GLN A 43 2.73 11.79 5.33
N LYS A 44 2.32 11.65 4.07
CA LYS A 44 3.19 11.11 3.00
C LYS A 44 4.43 11.98 2.78
N ALA A 45 4.27 13.30 2.71
CA ALA A 45 5.38 14.23 2.53
C ALA A 45 6.39 14.17 3.69
N VAL A 46 5.88 14.07 4.93
CA VAL A 46 6.71 13.96 6.14
C VAL A 46 7.54 12.68 6.12
N VAL A 47 6.93 11.53 5.84
CA VAL A 47 7.66 10.26 5.78
C VAL A 47 8.79 10.30 4.75
N VAL A 48 8.50 10.75 3.53
CA VAL A 48 9.51 10.90 2.47
C VAL A 48 10.64 11.85 2.90
N GLN A 49 10.28 12.96 3.57
CA GLN A 49 11.26 13.93 4.05
C GLN A 49 12.16 13.33 5.15
N VAL A 50 11.59 12.57 6.09
CA VAL A 50 12.33 11.91 7.16
C VAL A 50 13.26 10.83 6.60
N MET A 51 12.76 9.91 5.76
CA MET A 51 13.57 8.83 5.18
C MET A 51 14.77 9.40 4.41
N ARG A 52 14.53 10.32 3.47
CA ARG A 52 15.63 10.92 2.69
C ARG A 52 16.52 11.83 3.54
N GLY A 53 15.95 12.52 4.53
CA GLY A 53 16.71 13.40 5.42
C GLY A 53 17.72 12.61 6.24
N VAL A 54 17.25 11.59 6.94
CA VAL A 54 18.07 10.75 7.80
C VAL A 54 19.07 9.93 6.98
N PHE A 55 18.61 9.18 5.96
CA PHE A 55 19.45 8.15 5.35
C PHE A 55 20.25 8.61 4.13
N GLU A 56 19.75 9.56 3.33
CA GLU A 56 20.50 10.06 2.16
C GLU A 56 21.34 11.30 2.51
N ARG A 57 20.80 12.19 3.36
CA ARG A 57 21.43 13.48 3.68
C ARG A 57 22.16 13.52 5.03
N GLY A 58 21.92 12.56 5.93
CA GLY A 58 22.43 12.62 7.30
C GLY A 58 21.88 13.81 8.11
N ASP A 59 20.76 14.39 7.68
CA ASP A 59 20.09 15.51 8.33
C ASP A 59 19.20 14.98 9.45
N THR A 60 19.71 14.97 10.68
CA THR A 60 18.99 14.49 11.87
C THR A 60 17.95 15.49 12.38
N SER A 61 17.96 16.75 11.93
CA SER A 61 17.00 17.77 12.37
C SER A 61 15.56 17.48 11.93
N VAL A 62 15.39 16.66 10.89
CA VAL A 62 14.06 16.16 10.48
C VAL A 62 13.44 15.26 11.55
N VAL A 63 14.25 14.55 12.35
CA VAL A 63 13.76 13.71 13.44
C VAL A 63 13.16 14.58 14.54
N ASP A 64 13.83 15.64 14.96
CA ASP A 64 13.32 16.58 15.97
C ASP A 64 11.99 17.22 15.58
N ARG A 65 11.84 17.50 14.27
CA ARG A 65 10.67 18.18 13.74
C ARG A 65 9.47 17.26 13.58
N PHE A 66 9.71 16.03 13.11
CA PHE A 66 8.65 15.18 12.57
C PHE A 66 8.46 13.84 13.27
N VAL A 67 9.40 13.42 14.12
CA VAL A 67 9.31 12.18 14.90
C VAL A 67 9.00 12.54 16.34
N ARG A 68 8.20 11.72 17.01
CA ARG A 68 7.91 11.91 18.42
C ARG A 68 9.09 11.44 19.28
N PRO A 69 9.34 12.07 20.44
CA PRO A 69 10.37 11.58 21.36
C PRO A 69 10.13 10.15 21.86
N ASP A 70 8.86 9.75 22.00
CA ASP A 70 8.41 8.42 22.41
C ASP A 70 8.09 7.51 21.21
N TYR A 71 8.79 7.71 20.09
CA TYR A 71 8.66 6.87 18.90
C TYR A 71 9.03 5.42 19.16
N ILE A 72 8.24 4.49 18.62
CA ILE A 72 8.41 3.04 18.74
C ILE A 72 8.92 2.45 17.42
N GLN A 73 9.98 1.67 17.49
CA GLN A 73 10.62 0.99 16.37
C GLN A 73 10.35 -0.52 16.41
N HIS A 74 9.88 -1.08 15.29
CA HIS A 74 9.67 -2.52 15.12
C HIS A 74 10.63 -3.16 14.11
N SER A 75 11.33 -2.36 13.30
CA SER A 75 12.38 -2.86 12.40
C SER A 75 13.44 -3.60 13.19
N PRO A 76 13.73 -4.88 12.91
CA PRO A 76 14.68 -5.64 13.71
C PRO A 76 16.13 -5.15 13.55
N LEU A 77 16.39 -4.31 12.53
CA LEU A 77 17.71 -3.78 12.21
C LEU A 77 17.99 -2.44 12.92
N ALA A 78 16.98 -1.80 13.49
CA ALA A 78 17.10 -0.47 14.08
C ALA A 78 16.78 -0.47 15.58
N PRO A 79 17.61 0.20 16.41
CA PRO A 79 17.29 0.38 17.83
C PRO A 79 16.10 1.32 18.03
N ASP A 80 15.46 1.19 19.19
CA ASP A 80 14.25 1.93 19.53
C ASP A 80 14.51 3.36 20.02
N GLY A 81 13.56 4.25 19.74
CA GLY A 81 13.56 5.66 20.16
C GLY A 81 14.15 6.66 19.16
N ALA A 82 13.70 7.91 19.24
CA ALA A 82 14.06 8.97 18.30
C ALA A 82 15.55 9.35 18.32
N GLU A 83 16.19 9.38 19.49
CA GLU A 83 17.64 9.64 19.58
C GLU A 83 18.46 8.47 18.99
N ALA A 84 17.99 7.24 19.19
CA ALA A 84 18.62 6.06 18.59
C ALA A 84 18.51 6.10 17.05
N LEU A 85 17.37 6.54 16.52
CA LEU A 85 17.19 6.76 15.07
C LEU A 85 18.19 7.80 14.52
N LYS A 86 18.44 8.90 15.22
CA LYS A 86 19.45 9.91 14.79
C LYS A 86 20.86 9.31 14.76
N ALA A 87 21.23 8.57 15.80
CA ALA A 87 22.52 7.92 15.90
C ALA A 87 22.69 6.87 14.80
N PHE A 88 21.66 6.03 14.60
CA PHE A 88 21.61 5.02 13.56
C PHE A 88 21.75 5.64 12.17
N GLY A 89 20.97 6.68 11.87
CA GLY A 89 21.05 7.38 10.58
C GLY A 89 22.43 7.99 10.30
N SER A 90 23.06 8.57 11.33
CA SER A 90 24.41 9.13 11.21
C SER A 90 25.45 8.04 10.92
N ALA A 91 25.37 6.90 11.62
CA ALA A 91 26.25 5.75 11.40
C ALA A 91 26.01 5.13 10.00
N PHE A 92 24.75 4.94 9.62
CA PHE A 92 24.34 4.45 8.31
C PHE A 92 24.90 5.34 7.19
N ARG A 93 24.80 6.67 7.32
CA ARG A 93 25.28 7.60 6.29
C ARG A 93 26.81 7.61 6.17
N GLY A 94 27.52 7.34 7.26
CA GLY A 94 28.97 7.13 7.25
C GLY A 94 29.36 5.83 6.55
N GLN A 95 28.60 4.75 6.78
CA GLN A 95 28.86 3.43 6.19
C GLN A 95 28.45 3.34 4.71
N TYR A 96 27.31 3.93 4.34
CA TYR A 96 26.72 3.88 3.00
C TYR A 96 26.53 5.29 2.44
N PRO A 97 27.64 5.99 2.11
CA PRO A 97 27.57 7.39 1.73
C PRO A 97 26.86 7.64 0.38
N ASP A 98 26.75 6.62 -0.45
CA ASP A 98 26.11 6.65 -1.76
C ASP A 98 24.78 5.90 -1.79
N ALA A 99 24.20 5.61 -0.61
CA ALA A 99 22.90 4.96 -0.53
C ALA A 99 21.82 5.76 -1.27
N ARG A 100 20.98 5.06 -2.01
CA ARG A 100 19.85 5.64 -2.75
C ARG A 100 18.54 4.98 -2.35
N PHE A 101 17.53 5.78 -2.07
CA PHE A 101 16.18 5.35 -1.74
C PHE A 101 15.24 5.76 -2.88
N ASP A 102 15.06 4.85 -3.84
CA ASP A 102 14.15 5.05 -4.95
C ASP A 102 12.72 4.66 -4.53
N ILE A 103 12.02 5.64 -3.97
CA ILE A 103 10.64 5.51 -3.51
C ILE A 103 9.73 5.34 -4.74
N ARG A 104 9.13 4.16 -4.85
CA ARG A 104 8.22 3.82 -5.94
C ARG A 104 6.86 4.43 -5.72
N ARG A 105 6.27 4.18 -4.55
CA ARG A 105 4.89 4.58 -4.22
C ARG A 105 4.72 4.80 -2.73
N VAL A 106 3.79 5.70 -2.41
CA VAL A 106 3.43 6.05 -1.03
C VAL A 106 1.91 6.13 -0.93
N ILE A 107 1.33 5.36 -0.02
CA ILE A 107 -0.11 5.39 0.27
C ILE A 107 -0.34 5.80 1.72
N SER A 108 -1.46 6.44 2.01
CA SER A 108 -1.82 6.84 3.37
C SER A 108 -3.30 6.68 3.62
N GLU A 109 -3.63 6.09 4.77
CA GLU A 109 -4.99 5.85 5.23
C GLU A 109 -5.05 6.04 6.75
N GLY A 110 -6.04 6.77 7.24
CA GLY A 110 -6.15 7.02 8.68
C GLY A 110 -4.86 7.69 9.20
N ASP A 111 -4.22 7.10 10.19
CA ASP A 111 -2.94 7.54 10.73
C ASP A 111 -1.73 6.77 10.18
N LEU A 112 -1.94 5.85 9.24
CA LEU A 112 -0.88 5.02 8.66
C LEU A 112 -0.40 5.58 7.31
N VAL A 113 0.89 5.41 7.07
CA VAL A 113 1.55 5.63 5.78
C VAL A 113 2.35 4.38 5.45
N LEU A 114 2.24 3.90 4.21
CA LEU A 114 3.10 2.85 3.67
C LEU A 114 3.93 3.40 2.52
N VAL A 115 5.21 3.04 2.50
CA VAL A 115 6.18 3.37 1.47
C VAL A 115 6.71 2.07 0.87
N HIS A 116 6.73 1.99 -0.46
CA HIS A 116 7.46 0.95 -1.16
C HIS A 116 8.69 1.56 -1.81
N SER A 117 9.87 1.01 -1.54
CA SER A 117 11.11 1.55 -2.08
C SER A 117 12.07 0.47 -2.58
N HIS A 118 12.85 0.85 -3.59
CA HIS A 118 14.04 0.14 -4.00
C HIS A 118 15.25 0.85 -3.40
N VAL A 119 15.93 0.18 -2.46
CA VAL A 119 17.07 0.76 -1.75
C VAL A 119 18.36 0.12 -2.24
N VAL A 120 19.29 0.95 -2.72
CA VAL A 120 20.62 0.51 -3.15
C VAL A 120 21.64 1.11 -2.20
N LEU A 121 22.17 0.29 -1.29
CA LEU A 121 23.15 0.72 -0.27
C LEU A 121 24.56 0.92 -0.83
N THR A 122 24.93 0.11 -1.83
CA THR A 122 26.23 0.16 -2.50
C THR A 122 26.01 0.22 -4.01
N PRO A 123 26.57 1.23 -4.70
CA PRO A 123 26.44 1.37 -6.15
C PRO A 123 26.84 0.08 -6.89
N GLY A 124 26.07 -0.27 -7.92
CA GLY A 124 26.31 -1.48 -8.72
C GLY A 124 25.75 -2.78 -8.14
N THR A 125 25.18 -2.76 -6.93
CA THR A 125 24.42 -3.90 -6.38
C THR A 125 22.96 -3.83 -6.80
N ARG A 126 22.24 -4.97 -6.72
CA ARG A 126 20.81 -5.00 -7.02
C ARG A 126 19.95 -4.30 -5.97
N GLY A 127 20.47 -4.13 -4.75
CA GLY A 127 19.75 -3.54 -3.63
C GLY A 127 18.70 -4.46 -3.00
N ILE A 128 17.82 -3.85 -2.22
CA ILE A 128 16.75 -4.46 -1.43
C ILE A 128 15.41 -3.81 -1.80
N ALA A 129 14.33 -4.60 -1.74
CA ALA A 129 12.96 -4.11 -1.75
C ALA A 129 12.49 -3.93 -0.30
N VAL A 130 11.87 -2.79 -0.02
CA VAL A 130 11.42 -2.45 1.33
C VAL A 130 9.99 -1.93 1.31
N PHE A 131 9.16 -2.47 2.19
CA PHE A 131 7.92 -1.83 2.61
C PHE A 131 8.10 -1.25 4.02
N ASP A 132 8.08 0.07 4.14
CA ASP A 132 8.06 0.77 5.42
C ASP A 132 6.62 1.18 5.75
N ILE A 133 6.21 1.04 7.01
CA ILE A 133 4.91 1.46 7.54
C ILE A 133 5.15 2.40 8.70
N PHE A 134 4.50 3.56 8.69
CA PHE A 134 4.60 4.57 9.75
C PHE A 134 3.22 4.87 10.31
N ARG A 135 3.11 4.98 11.63
CA ARG A 135 1.92 5.53 12.30
C ARG A 135 2.16 6.95 12.74
N PHE A 136 1.15 7.80 12.58
CA PHE A 136 1.17 9.19 13.03
C PHE A 136 0.38 9.39 14.33
N GLN A 137 0.86 10.29 15.17
CA GLN A 137 0.12 10.80 16.32
C GLN A 137 0.45 12.28 16.54
N GLY A 138 -0.58 13.12 16.61
CA GLY A 138 -0.39 14.56 16.77
C GLY A 138 0.40 15.21 15.63
N GLY A 139 0.29 14.69 14.40
CA GLY A 139 0.98 15.22 13.23
C GLY A 139 2.46 14.86 13.12
N ARG A 140 2.95 13.93 13.95
CA ARG A 140 4.32 13.41 13.94
C ARG A 140 4.34 11.89 13.85
N ILE A 141 5.43 11.32 13.34
CA ILE A 141 5.66 9.87 13.30
C ILE A 141 5.83 9.36 14.73
N ALA A 142 5.02 8.38 15.09
CA ALA A 142 4.95 7.79 16.42
C ALA A 142 5.47 6.36 16.45
N GLU A 143 5.46 5.66 15.31
CA GLU A 143 5.75 4.23 15.26
C GLU A 143 6.15 3.83 13.84
N HIS A 144 6.99 2.80 13.71
CA HIS A 144 7.48 2.31 12.43
C HIS A 144 7.68 0.80 12.41
N TRP A 145 7.32 0.19 11.29
CA TRP A 145 7.63 -1.19 10.93
C TRP A 145 8.26 -1.21 9.54
N ASP A 146 9.15 -2.16 9.26
CA ASP A 146 9.57 -2.48 7.91
C ASP A 146 9.50 -3.98 7.63
N VAL A 147 9.47 -4.30 6.35
CA VAL A 147 9.77 -5.63 5.82
C VAL A 147 10.78 -5.44 4.69
N VAL A 148 11.88 -6.18 4.74
CA VAL A 148 13.04 -6.03 3.86
C VAL A 148 13.37 -7.35 3.17
N GLN A 149 13.59 -7.31 1.87
CA GLN A 149 14.01 -8.47 1.07
C GLN A 149 15.08 -8.09 0.05
N ASP A 150 16.08 -8.95 -0.12
CA ASP A 150 17.05 -8.82 -1.22
C ASP A 150 16.36 -8.95 -2.58
N VAL A 151 16.66 -8.05 -3.51
CA VAL A 151 16.17 -8.15 -4.91
C VAL A 151 16.87 -9.32 -5.59
N PRO A 152 16.23 -10.42 -5.97
CA PRO A 152 16.95 -11.58 -6.50
C PRO A 152 17.56 -11.30 -7.89
N ALA A 153 18.51 -12.15 -8.31
CA ALA A 153 19.13 -12.03 -9.64
C ALA A 153 18.17 -12.38 -10.79
N THR A 154 17.19 -13.24 -10.51
CA THR A 154 16.18 -13.71 -11.47
C THR A 154 14.84 -13.87 -10.76
N THR A 155 13.74 -13.75 -11.49
CA THR A 155 12.38 -13.95 -10.98
C THR A 155 11.66 -15.04 -11.78
N ALA A 156 10.75 -15.76 -11.13
CA ALA A 156 9.93 -16.80 -11.75
C ALA A 156 8.89 -16.21 -12.73
N ASN A 157 8.49 -14.96 -12.53
CA ASN A 157 7.53 -14.24 -13.37
C ASN A 157 8.19 -13.40 -14.48
N GLY A 158 9.50 -13.14 -14.41
CA GLY A 158 10.20 -12.26 -15.36
C GLY A 158 9.99 -10.76 -15.13
N ASN A 159 9.16 -10.38 -14.16
CA ASN A 159 8.95 -9.00 -13.72
C ASN A 159 9.95 -8.65 -12.60
N ASP A 160 10.27 -7.36 -12.44
CA ASP A 160 11.02 -6.86 -11.29
C ASP A 160 10.09 -6.74 -10.05
N MET A 161 10.63 -6.34 -8.89
CA MET A 161 9.82 -6.16 -7.67
C MET A 161 9.16 -4.78 -7.56
N PHE A 162 9.25 -3.90 -8.55
CA PHE A 162 9.04 -2.46 -8.37
C PHE A 162 8.14 -1.78 -9.38
N SER A 163 8.22 -2.15 -10.66
CA SER A 163 7.52 -1.51 -11.77
C SER A 163 6.01 -1.63 -11.64
N THR A 164 5.29 -0.69 -12.28
CA THR A 164 3.86 -0.82 -12.55
C THR A 164 3.65 -1.19 -14.02
N LEU A 165 3.08 -2.37 -14.26
CA LEU A 165 2.80 -2.96 -15.55
C LEU A 165 1.33 -2.79 -15.96
N SER A 166 0.42 -2.82 -14.99
CA SER A 166 -1.01 -2.62 -15.27
C SER A 166 -1.29 -1.20 -15.81
N ARG A 167 -2.29 -1.08 -16.70
CA ARG A 167 -2.63 0.21 -17.34
C ARG A 167 -3.71 1.02 -16.60
N PRO A 168 -3.60 2.36 -16.55
CA PRO A 168 -2.43 3.16 -16.94
C PRO A 168 -1.26 2.94 -15.97
N GLN A 169 -0.03 2.90 -16.50
CA GLN A 169 1.18 2.72 -15.70
C GLN A 169 1.43 3.97 -14.87
N THR A 170 1.16 3.90 -13.57
CA THR A 170 1.35 5.01 -12.63
C THR A 170 1.60 4.49 -11.24
N GLU A 171 2.54 5.11 -10.55
CA GLU A 171 2.81 4.82 -9.14
C GLU A 171 1.80 5.50 -8.20
N ALA A 172 1.04 6.48 -8.71
CA ALA A 172 0.08 7.21 -7.91
C ALA A 172 -1.16 6.35 -7.61
N PRO A 173 -1.73 6.48 -6.40
CA PRO A 173 -3.07 5.99 -6.09
C PRO A 173 -4.11 6.54 -7.07
N GLY A 174 -5.08 5.69 -7.39
CA GLY A 174 -6.26 6.01 -8.17
C GLY A 174 -7.27 6.88 -7.40
N PRO A 175 -8.49 7.04 -7.94
CA PRO A 175 -9.48 7.92 -7.34
C PRO A 175 -9.84 7.53 -5.89
N ALA A 176 -9.67 8.45 -4.95
CA ALA A 176 -9.92 8.23 -3.51
C ALA A 176 -11.34 7.72 -3.17
N ARG A 177 -12.34 8.02 -4.02
CA ARG A 177 -13.72 7.49 -3.84
C ARG A 177 -13.80 5.96 -3.91
N LEU A 178 -12.77 5.29 -4.44
CA LEU A 178 -12.72 3.84 -4.58
C LEU A 178 -12.02 3.15 -3.41
N THR A 179 -11.35 3.88 -2.52
CA THR A 179 -10.53 3.33 -1.42
C THR A 179 -11.29 2.26 -0.62
N GLU A 180 -12.46 2.61 -0.08
CA GLU A 180 -13.26 1.70 0.75
C GLU A 180 -13.73 0.45 0.00
N TYR A 181 -14.09 0.60 -1.27
CA TYR A 181 -14.53 -0.52 -2.10
C TYR A 181 -13.36 -1.47 -2.38
N ASN A 182 -12.22 -0.94 -2.80
CA ASN A 182 -11.04 -1.72 -3.12
C ASN A 182 -10.45 -2.38 -1.87
N LYS A 183 -10.45 -1.69 -0.72
CA LYS A 183 -10.04 -2.25 0.57
C LYS A 183 -10.87 -3.47 0.95
N LYS A 184 -12.21 -3.39 0.83
CA LYS A 184 -13.10 -4.53 1.08
C LYS A 184 -12.86 -5.70 0.12
N LEU A 185 -12.66 -5.39 -1.17
CA LEU A 185 -12.38 -6.40 -2.19
C LEU A 185 -11.10 -7.17 -1.86
N VAL A 186 -10.00 -6.46 -1.61
CA VAL A 186 -8.70 -7.08 -1.31
C VAL A 186 -8.71 -7.79 0.04
N THR A 187 -9.37 -7.24 1.06
CA THR A 187 -9.50 -7.92 2.37
C THR A 187 -10.24 -9.24 2.23
N ALA A 188 -11.34 -9.27 1.45
CA ALA A 188 -12.08 -10.50 1.19
C ALA A 188 -11.26 -11.51 0.37
N PHE A 189 -10.47 -11.03 -0.59
CA PHE A 189 -9.54 -11.86 -1.34
C PHE A 189 -8.47 -12.47 -0.45
N VAL A 190 -7.77 -11.68 0.38
CA VAL A 190 -6.76 -12.18 1.32
C VAL A 190 -7.35 -13.19 2.31
N GLU A 191 -8.52 -12.90 2.86
CA GLU A 191 -9.21 -13.81 3.78
C GLU A 191 -9.51 -15.18 3.13
N GLN A 192 -9.99 -15.21 1.89
CA GLN A 192 -10.30 -16.47 1.22
C GLN A 192 -9.04 -17.15 0.68
N TYR A 193 -8.22 -16.41 -0.04
CA TYR A 193 -7.09 -16.93 -0.79
C TYR A 193 -5.91 -17.27 0.12
N LEU A 194 -5.54 -16.37 1.04
CA LEU A 194 -4.37 -16.53 1.91
C LEU A 194 -4.68 -17.20 3.25
N VAL A 195 -5.75 -16.77 3.92
CA VAL A 195 -6.09 -17.27 5.26
C VAL A 195 -6.81 -18.61 5.18
N LYS A 196 -7.86 -18.72 4.37
CA LYS A 196 -8.64 -19.96 4.19
C LYS A 196 -8.02 -20.92 3.16
N LYS A 197 -6.97 -20.50 2.46
CA LYS A 197 -6.26 -21.28 1.42
C LYS A 197 -7.17 -21.75 0.29
N ASP A 198 -8.23 -20.99 0.01
CA ASP A 198 -9.17 -21.28 -1.07
C ASP A 198 -8.64 -20.72 -2.40
N LEU A 199 -7.97 -21.58 -3.16
CA LEU A 199 -7.41 -21.21 -4.46
C LEU A 199 -8.48 -20.79 -5.49
N SER A 200 -9.75 -21.13 -5.29
CA SER A 200 -10.84 -20.71 -6.20
C SER A 200 -11.17 -19.22 -6.08
N ALA A 201 -10.79 -18.56 -4.98
CA ALA A 201 -10.97 -17.13 -4.79
C ALA A 201 -10.32 -16.31 -5.92
N ILE A 202 -9.20 -16.79 -6.48
CA ILE A 202 -8.51 -16.10 -7.58
C ILE A 202 -9.42 -15.89 -8.81
N ASP A 203 -10.32 -16.84 -9.09
CA ASP A 203 -11.24 -16.79 -10.23
C ASP A 203 -12.32 -15.68 -10.03
N THR A 204 -12.59 -15.32 -8.76
CA THR A 204 -13.56 -14.30 -8.37
C THR A 204 -12.97 -12.90 -8.28
N TYR A 205 -11.76 -12.76 -7.74
CA TYR A 205 -11.21 -11.46 -7.38
C TYR A 205 -10.18 -10.92 -8.36
N VAL A 206 -9.49 -11.78 -9.10
CA VAL A 206 -8.39 -11.38 -9.98
C VAL A 206 -8.88 -11.21 -11.41
N GLY A 207 -8.33 -10.24 -12.12
CA GLY A 207 -8.63 -9.94 -13.52
C GLY A 207 -7.81 -10.79 -14.49
N PRO A 208 -8.23 -10.91 -15.75
CA PRO A 208 -7.46 -11.65 -16.75
C PRO A 208 -6.10 -11.00 -17.07
N GLU A 209 -5.99 -9.69 -16.88
CA GLU A 209 -4.73 -8.94 -16.83
C GLU A 209 -4.29 -8.90 -15.37
N TYR A 210 -3.35 -9.78 -14.99
CA TYR A 210 -2.76 -9.84 -13.66
C TYR A 210 -1.25 -9.94 -13.77
N HIS A 211 -0.55 -9.04 -13.08
CA HIS A 211 0.91 -9.00 -13.02
C HIS A 211 1.42 -9.33 -11.61
N GLN A 212 2.30 -10.31 -11.53
CA GLN A 212 2.94 -10.79 -10.31
C GLN A 212 4.35 -10.22 -10.20
N HIS A 213 4.68 -9.67 -9.04
CA HIS A 213 6.01 -9.17 -8.71
C HIS A 213 6.69 -9.93 -7.56
N ASN A 214 5.99 -10.86 -6.87
CA ASN A 214 6.65 -11.82 -5.98
C ASN A 214 7.65 -12.65 -6.79
N PRO A 215 8.96 -12.53 -6.52
CA PRO A 215 9.98 -13.08 -7.40
C PRO A 215 9.98 -14.61 -7.50
N TYR A 216 9.28 -15.30 -6.60
CA TYR A 216 9.22 -16.76 -6.53
C TYR A 216 7.94 -17.35 -7.10
N ILE A 217 6.97 -16.51 -7.47
CA ILE A 217 5.68 -16.94 -8.03
C ILE A 217 5.62 -16.60 -9.53
N PRO A 218 5.25 -17.55 -10.41
CA PRO A 218 5.08 -17.29 -11.84
C PRO A 218 3.98 -16.27 -12.14
N ASP A 219 4.08 -15.59 -13.28
CA ASP A 219 3.16 -14.52 -13.65
C ASP A 219 1.76 -15.01 -14.08
N GLY A 220 0.81 -14.08 -14.10
CA GLY A 220 -0.56 -14.30 -14.55
C GLY A 220 -1.40 -15.13 -13.57
N VAL A 221 -2.71 -15.15 -13.81
CA VAL A 221 -3.68 -15.84 -12.93
C VAL A 221 -3.33 -17.33 -12.77
N ALA A 222 -2.99 -18.01 -13.87
CA ALA A 222 -2.63 -19.42 -13.83
C ALA A 222 -1.31 -19.66 -13.07
N GLY A 223 -0.31 -18.80 -13.28
CA GLY A 223 0.98 -18.89 -12.59
C GLY A 223 0.85 -18.66 -11.09
N ALA A 224 0.10 -17.63 -10.69
CA ALA A 224 -0.20 -17.36 -9.29
C ALA A 224 -0.94 -18.52 -8.62
N LYS A 225 -2.00 -19.05 -9.26
CA LYS A 225 -2.76 -20.21 -8.75
C LYS A 225 -1.89 -21.45 -8.59
N ALA A 226 -1.03 -21.74 -9.56
CA ALA A 226 -0.12 -22.89 -9.52
C ALA A 226 0.97 -22.71 -8.45
N GLY A 227 1.62 -21.55 -8.40
CA GLY A 227 2.69 -21.25 -7.44
C GLY A 227 2.20 -21.32 -5.99
N LEU A 228 1.08 -20.66 -5.69
CA LEU A 228 0.53 -20.69 -4.33
C LEU A 228 -0.08 -22.04 -3.97
N GLY A 229 -0.66 -22.76 -4.94
CA GLY A 229 -1.11 -24.13 -4.72
C GLY A 229 0.03 -25.08 -4.35
N ALA A 230 1.17 -24.96 -5.02
CA ALA A 230 2.38 -25.71 -4.66
C ALA A 230 2.88 -25.32 -3.26
N TYR A 231 2.85 -24.04 -2.92
CA TYR A 231 3.23 -23.55 -1.60
C TYR A 231 2.34 -24.11 -0.48
N TYR A 232 1.02 -24.18 -0.67
CA TYR A 232 0.11 -24.79 0.30
C TYR A 232 0.25 -26.31 0.40
N ALA A 233 0.56 -26.98 -0.70
CA ALA A 233 0.88 -28.41 -0.68
C ALA A 233 2.17 -28.68 0.12
N GLN A 234 3.16 -27.79 0.01
CA GLN A 234 4.40 -27.86 0.79
C GLN A 234 4.18 -27.53 2.27
N PHE A 235 3.33 -26.54 2.57
CA PHE A 235 3.06 -26.07 3.94
C PHE A 235 1.57 -26.20 4.30
N PRO A 236 1.04 -27.42 4.48
CA PRO A 236 -0.39 -27.64 4.71
C PRO A 236 -0.89 -27.03 6.02
N GLN A 237 -0.01 -26.87 7.01
CA GLN A 237 -0.30 -26.27 8.31
C GLN A 237 -0.01 -24.76 8.39
N LEU A 238 0.34 -24.12 7.25
CA LEU A 238 0.60 -22.69 7.21
C LEU A 238 -0.54 -21.88 7.83
N VAL A 239 -0.21 -20.84 8.58
CA VAL A 239 -1.18 -19.86 9.10
C VAL A 239 -0.75 -18.48 8.64
N ALA A 240 -1.61 -17.78 7.91
CA ALA A 240 -1.46 -16.36 7.61
C ALA A 240 -2.38 -15.56 8.54
N ALA A 241 -1.83 -14.59 9.27
CA ALA A 241 -2.56 -13.74 10.21
C ALA A 241 -2.36 -12.25 9.84
N PRO A 242 -3.29 -11.68 9.06
CA PRO A 242 -3.29 -10.25 8.76
C PRO A 242 -3.32 -9.41 10.04
N LYS A 243 -2.47 -8.38 10.11
CA LYS A 243 -2.35 -7.47 11.26
C LYS A 243 -2.97 -6.11 10.99
N ARG A 244 -2.83 -5.61 9.76
CA ARG A 244 -3.31 -4.29 9.35
C ARG A 244 -3.50 -4.23 7.83
N VAL A 245 -4.42 -3.37 7.39
CA VAL A 245 -4.72 -3.10 5.99
C VAL A 245 -4.68 -1.59 5.77
N ILE A 246 -3.92 -1.14 4.77
CA ILE A 246 -3.74 0.27 4.42
C ILE A 246 -4.15 0.44 2.95
N ALA A 247 -5.07 1.36 2.66
CA ALA A 247 -5.61 1.56 1.32
C ALA A 247 -5.64 3.04 0.93
N GLU A 248 -5.24 3.34 -0.30
CA GLU A 248 -5.48 4.65 -0.92
C GLU A 248 -5.83 4.44 -2.39
N GLY A 249 -7.01 4.93 -2.80
CA GLY A 249 -7.50 4.81 -4.16
C GLY A 249 -7.66 3.35 -4.57
N ASP A 250 -6.78 2.89 -5.45
CA ASP A 250 -6.73 1.54 -6.01
C ASP A 250 -5.62 0.65 -5.46
N LEU A 251 -4.79 1.17 -4.55
CA LEU A 251 -3.73 0.43 -3.91
C LEU A 251 -4.18 0.00 -2.52
N VAL A 252 -4.00 -1.28 -2.21
CA VAL A 252 -4.34 -1.86 -0.90
C VAL A 252 -3.20 -2.75 -0.45
N ALA A 253 -2.59 -2.41 0.67
CA ALA A 253 -1.55 -3.19 1.30
C ALA A 253 -2.09 -3.97 2.51
N VAL A 254 -1.55 -5.16 2.75
CA VAL A 254 -1.82 -6.01 3.90
C VAL A 254 -0.50 -6.41 4.53
N HIS A 255 -0.30 -6.07 5.81
CA HIS A 255 0.83 -6.55 6.58
C HIS A 255 0.36 -7.75 7.42
N SER A 256 1.01 -8.90 7.24
CA SER A 256 0.64 -10.19 7.82
C SER A 256 1.81 -10.85 8.54
N HIS A 257 1.49 -11.65 9.56
CA HIS A 257 2.40 -12.64 10.13
C HIS A 257 2.07 -14.01 9.55
N THR A 258 3.01 -14.62 8.83
CA THR A 258 2.82 -15.92 8.18
C THR A 258 3.73 -16.97 8.83
N VAL A 259 3.16 -18.05 9.34
CA VAL A 259 3.90 -19.16 9.96
C VAL A 259 3.71 -20.40 9.09
N ASN A 260 4.78 -20.82 8.40
CA ASN A 260 4.73 -21.94 7.47
C ASN A 260 4.66 -23.29 8.18
N VAL A 261 5.45 -23.46 9.24
CA VAL A 261 5.52 -24.67 10.07
C VAL A 261 5.18 -24.32 11.52
N PRO A 262 4.27 -25.04 12.19
CA PRO A 262 3.92 -24.79 13.58
C PRO A 262 5.15 -24.78 14.50
N GLY A 263 5.24 -23.76 15.35
CA GLY A 263 6.34 -23.57 16.31
C GLY A 263 7.52 -22.73 15.79
N GLU A 264 7.55 -22.41 14.50
CA GLU A 264 8.53 -21.47 13.95
C GLU A 264 8.12 -20.01 14.21
N ARG A 265 9.09 -19.09 14.18
CA ARG A 265 8.86 -17.65 14.33
C ARG A 265 8.03 -17.08 13.18
N GLY A 266 8.06 -17.70 12.01
CA GLY A 266 7.36 -17.26 10.81
C GLY A 266 8.03 -16.07 10.12
N GLN A 267 7.25 -15.39 9.30
CA GLN A 267 7.67 -14.33 8.40
C GLN A 267 6.75 -13.12 8.54
N ALA A 268 7.32 -11.92 8.47
CA ALA A 268 6.58 -10.70 8.20
C ALA A 268 6.43 -10.55 6.68
N VAL A 269 5.20 -10.33 6.24
CA VAL A 269 4.87 -10.17 4.81
C VAL A 269 4.07 -8.89 4.64
N VAL A 270 4.48 -8.05 3.69
CA VAL A 270 3.63 -6.97 3.20
C VAL A 270 3.28 -7.26 1.75
N ASP A 271 2.01 -7.60 1.53
CA ASP A 271 1.41 -7.71 0.20
C ASP A 271 0.83 -6.34 -0.19
N LEU A 272 1.03 -5.91 -1.43
CA LEU A 272 0.40 -4.75 -2.03
C LEU A 272 -0.32 -5.15 -3.31
N PHE A 273 -1.60 -4.80 -3.38
CA PHE A 273 -2.46 -5.10 -4.52
C PHE A 273 -2.91 -3.83 -5.22
N ARG A 274 -3.02 -3.88 -6.55
CA ARG A 274 -3.73 -2.88 -7.34
C ARG A 274 -5.06 -3.40 -7.85
N VAL A 275 -6.11 -2.58 -7.75
CA VAL A 275 -7.47 -2.91 -8.22
C VAL A 275 -7.90 -2.02 -9.38
N ARG A 276 -8.30 -2.62 -10.51
CA ARG A 276 -8.87 -1.93 -11.67
C ARG A 276 -10.12 -2.64 -12.15
N GLY A 277 -11.15 -1.86 -12.52
CA GLY A 277 -12.41 -2.43 -13.01
C GLY A 277 -13.09 -3.41 -12.03
N GLY A 278 -12.85 -3.28 -10.73
CA GLY A 278 -13.38 -4.20 -9.72
C GLY A 278 -12.67 -5.56 -9.67
N ARG A 279 -11.43 -5.63 -10.15
CA ARG A 279 -10.57 -6.82 -10.12
C ARG A 279 -9.15 -6.46 -9.67
N ILE A 280 -8.49 -7.36 -8.96
CA ILE A 280 -7.06 -7.25 -8.69
C ILE A 280 -6.32 -7.50 -10.01
N VAL A 281 -5.43 -6.59 -10.38
CA VAL A 281 -4.69 -6.64 -11.65
C VAL A 281 -3.17 -6.66 -11.47
N GLU A 282 -2.71 -6.47 -10.24
CA GLU A 282 -1.27 -6.41 -9.97
C GLU A 282 -0.99 -6.66 -8.49
N HIS A 283 0.13 -7.31 -8.21
CA HIS A 283 0.55 -7.69 -6.88
C HIS A 283 2.06 -7.57 -6.71
N TRP A 284 2.48 -6.93 -5.63
CA TRP A 284 3.87 -6.92 -5.14
C TRP A 284 3.88 -7.41 -3.71
N ASP A 285 4.96 -8.07 -3.31
CA ASP A 285 5.22 -8.34 -1.91
C ASP A 285 6.69 -8.17 -1.55
N VAL A 286 6.90 -8.06 -0.23
CA VAL A 286 8.21 -8.22 0.40
C VAL A 286 8.00 -9.19 1.56
N VAL A 287 8.88 -10.18 1.64
CA VAL A 287 8.83 -11.25 2.65
C VAL A 287 10.15 -11.25 3.43
N GLN A 288 10.05 -11.18 4.76
CA GLN A 288 11.19 -11.24 5.66
C GLN A 288 10.94 -12.25 6.77
N ASP A 289 11.92 -13.13 7.03
CA ASP A 289 11.87 -14.03 8.17
C ASP A 289 11.93 -13.22 9.48
N VAL A 290 11.10 -13.60 10.47
CA VAL A 290 11.19 -13.02 11.80
C VAL A 290 12.50 -13.51 12.44
N PRO A 291 13.44 -12.61 12.74
CA PRO A 291 14.76 -13.00 13.20
C PRO A 291 14.71 -13.55 14.63
N GLU A 292 15.73 -14.31 15.01
CA GLU A 292 15.88 -14.78 16.39
C GLU A 292 16.22 -13.64 17.36
N THR A 293 16.94 -12.62 16.88
CA THR A 293 17.37 -11.45 17.63
C THR A 293 17.03 -10.17 16.90
N SER A 294 16.72 -9.11 17.65
CA SER A 294 16.37 -7.78 17.14
C SER A 294 17.20 -6.70 17.86
N ALA A 295 17.41 -5.56 17.20
CA ALA A 295 18.04 -4.38 17.79
C ALA A 295 17.12 -3.65 18.80
N ASN A 296 15.87 -4.07 18.92
CA ASN A 296 14.88 -3.60 19.88
C ASN A 296 14.02 -4.77 20.38
N ASP A 297 13.24 -4.53 21.44
CA ASP A 297 12.39 -5.56 22.08
C ASP A 297 10.96 -5.61 21.50
N ASN A 298 10.65 -4.81 20.48
CA ASN A 298 9.32 -4.76 19.87
C ASN A 298 9.18 -5.85 18.80
N THR A 299 7.98 -6.41 18.67
CA THR A 299 7.72 -7.44 17.64
C THR A 299 7.70 -6.80 16.25
N MET A 300 7.90 -7.54 15.16
CA MET A 300 7.70 -6.99 13.80
C MET A 300 6.23 -6.65 13.46
N PHE A 301 5.28 -6.83 14.40
CA PHE A 301 3.84 -6.70 14.18
C PHE A 301 3.14 -5.73 15.12
#